data_AF-A0A9W4TER1-F1
#
_entry.id   AF-A0A9W4TER1-F1
#
_cell.length_a   1.000
_cell.length_b   1.000
_cell.length_c   1.000
_cell.angle_alpha   90.00
_cell.angle_beta   90.00
_cell.angle_gamma   90.00
#
_symmetry.space_group_name_H-M   'P 1'
#
loop_
_entity.id
_entity.type
_entity.pdbx_description
1 polymer ?
#
loop_
_entity_poly.entity_id
_entity_poly.type
_entity_poly.pdbx_seq_one_letter_code
_entity_poly.pdbx_strand_id
1 'polypeptide(L)'
;MTLKRFFLIKFIVVFFIIYDFSFVAFPSITSGRIALLIISYDLLYKKEIKLSRNLILFLATLFILLIGSLIQYISSSDFVQSSRLLWFTIYSVITPFFLSKWFKDSKEFLQVFLLATAVQSIIAMFSFFNPLVKQYILSIIVVGGNEMEEIIYRAISFSGASGAALSVIQFCGVFSGLILLKSFTHSIKSTVLIWVGIVFTLLSTVIIGRTGLLCSLLAIVIFLFSQFNLRKLVWFSGILVLVTQINFLAILESQTESISGFNVDFFVDWIEEAFTVKDNHTANVIQEMPIPPLSIRTILGTGEVFNTEKLVNASGNDSGYIQTYYSLGIIMAIIFYFSYFIFLISETKMKNLYSILFVIFLMFIIEFKEPFIFKYILPFFILTLIFLSRKKNEVIQRNF
;
A
#
# COMPACT_ATOMS: atom_id res chain seq x y z
N MET A 1 -12.26 -9.20 -29.16
CA MET A 1 -11.07 -8.34 -28.93
C MET A 1 -10.83 -8.30 -27.43
N THR A 2 -9.76 -8.88 -26.90
CA THR A 2 -9.60 -9.02 -25.43
C THR A 2 -9.22 -7.68 -24.79
N LEU A 3 -10.01 -7.20 -23.80
CA LEU A 3 -9.85 -5.89 -23.12
C LEU A 3 -8.40 -5.62 -22.66
N LYS A 4 -7.63 -6.68 -22.37
CA LYS A 4 -6.23 -6.66 -21.93
C LYS A 4 -5.25 -5.99 -22.88
N ARG A 5 -5.61 -5.74 -24.14
CA ARG A 5 -4.68 -5.12 -25.10
C ARG A 5 -4.56 -3.61 -24.89
N PHE A 6 -5.52 -2.98 -24.21
CA PHE A 6 -5.53 -1.53 -24.03
C PHE A 6 -4.85 -1.14 -22.72
N PHE A 7 -3.78 -0.37 -22.85
CA PHE A 7 -3.04 0.19 -21.70
C PHE A 7 -3.95 1.00 -20.77
N LEU A 8 -4.90 1.76 -21.33
CA LEU A 8 -5.86 2.56 -20.56
C LEU A 8 -6.73 1.70 -19.62
N ILE A 9 -7.18 0.52 -20.08
CA ILE A 9 -8.00 -0.38 -19.25
C ILE A 9 -7.18 -0.94 -18.09
N LYS A 10 -5.91 -1.30 -18.34
CA LYS A 10 -4.99 -1.75 -17.27
C LYS A 10 -4.77 -0.65 -16.24
N PHE A 11 -4.59 0.59 -16.70
CA PHE A 11 -4.49 1.77 -15.85
C PHE A 11 -5.72 1.95 -14.98
N ILE A 12 -6.92 1.99 -15.57
CA ILE A 12 -8.17 2.16 -14.82
C ILE A 12 -8.34 1.04 -13.79
N VAL A 13 -8.12 -0.21 -14.16
CA VAL A 13 -8.26 -1.36 -13.26
C VAL A 13 -7.26 -1.29 -12.11
N VAL A 14 -5.99 -0.99 -12.36
CA VAL A 14 -4.98 -0.82 -11.29
C VAL A 14 -5.35 0.36 -10.40
N PHE A 15 -5.70 1.51 -10.97
CA PHE A 15 -6.10 2.71 -10.23
C PHE A 15 -7.30 2.43 -9.32
N PHE A 16 -8.32 1.75 -9.84
CA PHE A 16 -9.52 1.38 -9.10
C PHE A 16 -9.25 0.37 -7.98
N ILE A 17 -8.38 -0.61 -8.19
CA ILE A 17 -7.98 -1.58 -7.15
C ILE A 17 -7.19 -0.89 -6.05
N ILE A 18 -6.17 -0.10 -6.41
CA ILE A 18 -5.24 0.42 -5.40
C ILE A 18 -5.85 1.50 -4.53
N TYR A 19 -6.76 2.30 -5.08
CA TYR A 19 -7.37 3.38 -4.32
C TYR A 19 -8.74 3.04 -3.72
N ASP A 20 -9.44 2.06 -4.28
CA ASP A 20 -10.70 1.49 -3.74
C ASP A 20 -11.66 2.54 -3.14
N PHE A 21 -11.90 3.64 -3.86
CA PHE A 21 -12.73 4.73 -3.37
C PHE A 21 -14.22 4.39 -3.50
N SER A 22 -15.01 4.92 -2.57
CA SER A 22 -16.47 4.70 -2.52
C SER A 22 -17.18 6.02 -2.77
N PHE A 23 -18.19 6.01 -3.64
CA PHE A 23 -18.99 7.20 -3.91
C PHE A 23 -20.03 7.41 -2.82
N VAL A 24 -20.28 8.66 -2.42
CA VAL A 24 -21.33 9.01 -1.44
C VAL A 24 -22.71 8.52 -1.91
N ALA A 25 -23.00 8.62 -3.20
CA ALA A 25 -24.27 8.16 -3.78
C ALA A 25 -24.44 6.63 -3.70
N PHE A 26 -23.35 5.86 -3.79
CA PHE A 26 -23.36 4.40 -3.76
C PHE A 26 -22.18 3.85 -2.94
N PRO A 27 -22.21 3.96 -1.60
CA PRO A 27 -21.07 3.60 -0.75
C PRO A 27 -20.68 2.12 -0.84
N SER A 28 -21.62 1.26 -1.23
CA SER A 28 -21.40 -0.18 -1.41
C SER A 28 -20.73 -0.54 -2.74
N ILE A 29 -20.68 0.38 -3.72
CA ILE A 29 -20.05 0.14 -5.02
C ILE A 29 -18.72 0.86 -5.05
N THR A 30 -17.70 0.20 -4.50
CA THR A 30 -16.34 0.72 -4.49
C THR A 30 -15.67 0.56 -5.86
N SER A 31 -14.70 1.42 -6.17
CA SER A 31 -13.93 1.30 -7.42
C SER A 31 -13.24 -0.06 -7.52
N GLY A 32 -12.72 -0.61 -6.41
CA GLY A 32 -12.10 -1.93 -6.38
C GLY A 32 -13.08 -3.03 -6.77
N ARG A 33 -14.34 -2.97 -6.30
CA ARG A 33 -15.39 -3.93 -6.69
C ARG A 33 -15.70 -3.85 -8.18
N ILE A 34 -15.75 -2.65 -8.75
CA ILE A 34 -15.91 -2.47 -10.20
C ILE A 34 -14.74 -3.14 -10.95
N ALA A 35 -13.51 -2.90 -10.52
CA ALA A 35 -12.34 -3.54 -11.12
C ALA A 35 -12.37 -5.07 -11.01
N LEU A 36 -12.82 -5.61 -9.87
CA LEU A 36 -13.02 -7.06 -9.70
C LEU A 36 -14.06 -7.62 -10.68
N LEU A 37 -15.16 -6.91 -10.93
CA LEU A 37 -16.16 -7.32 -11.92
C LEU A 37 -15.57 -7.36 -13.34
N ILE A 38 -14.77 -6.35 -13.72
CA ILE A 38 -14.09 -6.32 -15.03
C ILE A 38 -13.11 -7.50 -15.15
N ILE A 39 -12.33 -7.78 -14.10
CA ILE A 39 -11.41 -8.93 -14.07
C ILE A 39 -12.19 -10.24 -14.16
N SER A 40 -13.27 -10.39 -13.38
CA SER A 40 -14.08 -11.61 -13.31
C SER A 40 -14.77 -11.91 -14.64
N TYR A 41 -15.30 -10.89 -15.32
CA TYR A 41 -15.89 -11.03 -16.65
C TYR A 41 -14.91 -11.65 -17.64
N ASP A 42 -13.65 -11.19 -17.64
CA ASP A 42 -12.60 -11.74 -18.50
C ASP A 42 -12.20 -13.20 -18.13
N LEU A 43 -12.41 -13.63 -16.88
CA LEU A 43 -12.14 -15.00 -16.44
C LEU A 43 -13.17 -16.00 -16.93
N LEU A 44 -14.45 -15.60 -17.04
CA LEU A 44 -15.53 -16.47 -17.53
C LEU A 44 -15.25 -17.01 -18.95
N TYR A 45 -14.41 -16.32 -19.73
CA TYR A 45 -14.03 -16.72 -21.09
C TYR A 45 -12.77 -17.59 -21.17
N LYS A 46 -12.14 -17.96 -20.04
CA LYS A 46 -10.91 -18.77 -20.01
C LYS A 46 -11.16 -20.18 -19.51
N LYS A 47 -10.75 -21.17 -20.32
CA LYS A 47 -10.97 -22.60 -20.03
C LYS A 47 -9.91 -23.28 -19.15
N GLU A 48 -8.75 -22.65 -18.89
CA GLU A 48 -7.70 -23.28 -18.06
C GLU A 48 -7.06 -22.31 -17.06
N ILE A 49 -7.16 -22.67 -15.77
CA ILE A 49 -6.49 -22.01 -14.65
C ILE A 49 -5.53 -23.03 -14.03
N LYS A 50 -4.22 -22.82 -14.19
CA LYS A 50 -3.19 -23.61 -13.51
C LYS A 50 -2.70 -22.83 -12.29
N LEU A 51 -2.90 -23.39 -11.10
CA LEU A 51 -2.44 -22.82 -9.83
C LEU A 51 -1.15 -23.52 -9.38
N SER A 52 -0.26 -22.79 -8.72
CA SER A 52 0.93 -23.40 -8.12
C SER A 52 0.55 -24.19 -6.87
N ARG A 53 1.32 -25.23 -6.54
CA ARG A 53 1.13 -26.00 -5.31
C ARG A 53 1.18 -25.10 -4.07
N ASN A 54 2.11 -24.16 -4.02
CA ASN A 54 2.25 -23.26 -2.87
C ASN A 54 1.04 -22.32 -2.73
N LEU A 55 0.51 -21.81 -3.84
CA LEU A 55 -0.71 -20.99 -3.84
C LEU A 55 -1.93 -21.80 -3.36
N ILE A 56 -2.08 -23.06 -3.80
CA ILE A 56 -3.16 -23.94 -3.32
C ILE A 56 -3.03 -24.18 -1.82
N LEU A 57 -1.82 -24.49 -1.33
CA LEU A 57 -1.58 -24.70 0.10
C LEU A 57 -1.90 -23.45 0.92
N PHE A 58 -1.47 -22.28 0.45
CA PHE A 58 -1.77 -21.02 1.14
C PHE A 58 -3.26 -20.68 1.14
N LEU A 59 -3.96 -20.91 0.02
CA LEU A 59 -5.42 -20.76 -0.04
C LEU A 59 -6.14 -21.73 0.91
N ALA A 60 -5.65 -22.97 1.04
CA ALA A 60 -6.18 -23.91 2.03
C ALA A 60 -5.95 -23.41 3.46
N THR A 61 -4.79 -22.82 3.77
CA THR A 61 -4.55 -22.19 5.06
C THR A 61 -5.50 -21.02 5.32
N LEU A 62 -5.70 -20.13 4.35
CA LEU A 62 -6.67 -19.03 4.47
C LEU A 62 -8.10 -19.52 4.66
N PHE A 63 -8.48 -20.62 4.02
CA PHE A 63 -9.78 -21.25 4.21
C PHE A 63 -9.97 -21.79 5.63
N ILE A 64 -8.95 -22.44 6.20
CA ILE A 64 -8.96 -22.90 7.59
C ILE A 64 -9.08 -21.71 8.56
N LEU A 65 -8.32 -20.65 8.33
CA LEU A 65 -8.38 -19.42 9.15
C LEU A 65 -9.75 -18.75 9.06
N LEU A 66 -10.37 -18.73 7.87
CA LEU A 66 -11.71 -18.20 7.67
C LEU A 66 -12.77 -19.02 8.41
N ILE A 67 -12.67 -20.36 8.39
CA ILE A 67 -13.56 -21.20 9.21
C ILE A 67 -13.40 -20.85 10.69
N GLY A 68 -12.15 -20.71 11.16
CA GLY A 68 -11.86 -20.27 12.52
C GLY A 68 -12.51 -18.95 12.88
N SER A 69 -12.37 -17.93 12.03
CA SER A 69 -12.96 -16.61 12.25
C SER A 69 -14.48 -16.61 12.17
N LEU A 70 -15.09 -17.46 11.32
CA LEU A 70 -16.54 -17.62 11.26
C LEU A 70 -17.11 -18.30 12.51
N ILE A 71 -16.37 -19.25 13.11
CA ILE A 71 -16.75 -19.85 14.40
C ILE A 71 -16.65 -18.78 15.51
N GLN A 72 -15.59 -17.97 15.51
CA GLN A 72 -15.43 -16.86 16.46
C GLN A 72 -16.53 -15.80 16.31
N TYR A 73 -16.99 -15.53 15.08
CA TYR A 73 -18.10 -14.62 14.81
C TYR A 73 -19.39 -15.03 15.51
N ILE A 74 -19.69 -16.33 15.62
CA ILE A 74 -20.87 -16.83 16.35
C ILE A 74 -20.84 -16.38 17.81
N SER A 75 -19.64 -16.25 18.40
CA SER A 75 -19.46 -15.89 19.80
C SER A 75 -19.33 -14.38 20.05
N SER A 76 -18.70 -13.65 19.12
CA SER A 76 -18.38 -12.21 19.27
C SER A 76 -19.40 -11.28 18.59
N SER A 77 -20.15 -11.78 17.60
CA SER A 77 -20.98 -10.97 16.70
C SER A 77 -20.22 -9.91 15.89
N ASP A 78 -18.88 -9.95 15.85
CA ASP A 78 -18.05 -9.06 15.03
C ASP A 78 -17.60 -9.76 13.73
N PHE A 79 -18.14 -9.34 12.59
CA PHE A 79 -17.80 -9.92 11.28
C PHE A 79 -16.52 -9.32 10.67
N VAL A 80 -15.92 -8.30 11.28
CA VAL A 80 -14.82 -7.53 10.68
C VAL A 80 -13.62 -8.41 10.36
N GLN A 81 -13.24 -9.34 11.24
CA GLN A 81 -12.08 -10.21 10.96
C GLN A 81 -12.32 -11.20 9.82
N SER A 82 -13.50 -11.82 9.79
CA SER A 82 -13.90 -12.68 8.67
C SER A 82 -13.93 -11.90 7.35
N SER A 83 -14.43 -10.66 7.40
CA SER A 83 -14.41 -9.73 6.27
C SER A 83 -12.96 -9.40 5.84
N ARG A 84 -12.06 -9.08 6.78
CA ARG A 84 -10.64 -8.81 6.52
C ARG A 84 -9.96 -10.00 5.83
N LEU A 85 -10.20 -11.24 6.28
CA LEU A 85 -9.67 -12.45 5.65
C LEU A 85 -10.22 -12.69 4.24
N LEU A 86 -11.53 -12.49 4.04
CA LEU A 86 -12.15 -12.59 2.72
C LEU A 86 -11.57 -11.56 1.74
N TRP A 87 -11.53 -10.29 2.13
CA TRP A 87 -11.00 -9.22 1.29
C TRP A 87 -9.51 -9.35 1.05
N PHE A 88 -8.73 -9.78 2.04
CA PHE A 88 -7.32 -10.13 1.85
C PHE A 88 -7.18 -11.24 0.79
N THR A 89 -7.96 -12.31 0.89
CA THR A 89 -7.92 -13.42 -0.08
C THR A 89 -8.27 -12.93 -1.48
N ILE A 90 -9.33 -12.14 -1.62
CA ILE A 90 -9.79 -11.63 -2.93
C ILE A 90 -8.79 -10.63 -3.51
N TYR A 91 -8.50 -9.54 -2.80
CA TYR A 91 -7.69 -8.43 -3.33
C TYR A 91 -6.19 -8.70 -3.31
N SER A 92 -5.68 -9.41 -2.30
CA SER A 92 -4.24 -9.61 -2.14
C SER A 92 -3.72 -10.89 -2.79
N VAL A 93 -4.55 -11.92 -2.94
CA VAL A 93 -4.08 -13.25 -3.42
C VAL A 93 -4.67 -13.59 -4.78
N ILE A 94 -6.00 -13.61 -4.88
CA ILE A 94 -6.71 -14.01 -6.10
C ILE A 94 -6.53 -12.97 -7.21
N THR A 95 -6.69 -11.68 -6.88
CA THR A 95 -6.62 -10.60 -7.86
C THR A 95 -5.24 -10.48 -8.52
N PRO A 96 -4.10 -10.47 -7.80
CA PRO A 96 -2.77 -10.49 -8.42
C PRO A 96 -2.54 -11.65 -9.37
N PHE A 97 -3.02 -12.85 -9.00
CA PHE A 97 -2.88 -14.04 -9.83
C PHE A 97 -3.59 -13.86 -11.17
N PHE A 98 -4.79 -13.30 -11.18
CA PHE A 98 -5.53 -13.07 -12.42
C PHE A 98 -5.04 -11.84 -13.20
N LEU A 99 -4.75 -10.75 -12.50
CA LEU A 99 -4.29 -9.50 -13.09
C LEU A 99 -2.91 -9.65 -13.73
N SER A 100 -2.00 -10.46 -13.17
CA SER A 100 -0.70 -10.76 -13.79
C SER A 100 -0.82 -11.36 -15.20
N LYS A 101 -1.96 -11.99 -15.53
CA LYS A 101 -2.22 -12.52 -16.88
C LYS A 101 -2.60 -11.43 -17.89
N TRP A 102 -2.90 -10.21 -17.44
CA TRP A 102 -3.22 -9.06 -18.28
C TRP A 102 -1.97 -8.29 -18.72
N PHE A 103 -0.96 -8.26 -17.86
CA PHE A 103 0.30 -7.59 -18.15
C PHE A 103 1.22 -8.49 -18.98
N LYS A 104 1.94 -7.89 -19.92
CA LYS A 104 2.95 -8.58 -20.74
C LYS A 104 4.07 -9.10 -19.85
N ASP A 105 4.64 -8.19 -19.06
CA ASP A 105 5.78 -8.39 -18.17
C ASP A 105 5.69 -7.43 -16.96
N SER A 106 6.69 -7.49 -16.07
CA SER A 106 6.78 -6.60 -14.92
C SER A 106 7.01 -5.13 -15.31
N LYS A 107 7.66 -4.85 -16.45
CA LYS A 107 7.91 -3.48 -16.92
C LYS A 107 6.58 -2.74 -17.14
N GLU A 108 5.66 -3.37 -17.87
CA GLU A 108 4.36 -2.79 -18.17
C GLU A 108 3.54 -2.54 -16.88
N PHE A 109 3.56 -3.48 -15.93
CA PHE A 109 2.87 -3.31 -14.65
C PHE A 109 3.44 -2.14 -13.84
N LEU A 110 4.77 -2.06 -13.71
CA LEU A 110 5.44 -0.98 -12.98
C LEU A 110 5.16 0.39 -13.62
N GLN A 111 5.11 0.47 -14.95
CA GLN A 111 4.76 1.70 -15.67
C GLN A 111 3.32 2.14 -15.37
N VAL A 112 2.38 1.19 -15.42
CA VAL A 112 0.97 1.46 -15.09
C VAL A 112 0.81 1.86 -13.63
N PHE A 113 1.50 1.18 -12.71
CA PHE A 113 1.43 1.48 -11.27
C PHE A 113 2.02 2.86 -10.95
N LEU A 114 3.18 3.20 -11.52
CA LEU A 114 3.78 4.53 -11.39
C LEU A 114 2.86 5.62 -11.96
N LEU A 115 2.23 5.38 -13.11
CA LEU A 115 1.29 6.33 -13.69
C LEU A 115 0.06 6.53 -12.78
N ALA A 116 -0.52 5.44 -12.26
CA ALA A 116 -1.66 5.51 -11.34
C ALA A 116 -1.34 6.29 -10.05
N THR A 117 -0.14 6.10 -9.51
CA THR A 117 0.34 6.81 -8.33
C THR A 117 0.71 8.27 -8.61
N ALA A 118 1.33 8.57 -9.74
CA ALA A 118 1.61 9.94 -10.17
C ALA A 118 0.32 10.75 -10.41
N VAL A 119 -0.69 10.17 -11.08
CA VAL A 119 -1.99 10.83 -11.29
C VAL A 119 -2.67 11.13 -9.96
N GLN A 120 -2.69 10.17 -9.03
CA GLN A 120 -3.26 10.42 -7.71
C GLN A 120 -2.49 11.48 -6.93
N SER A 121 -1.16 11.48 -7.04
CA SER A 121 -0.30 12.44 -6.36
C SER A 121 -0.59 13.86 -6.82
N ILE A 122 -0.81 14.06 -8.12
CA ILE A 122 -1.26 15.34 -8.66
C ILE A 122 -2.61 15.72 -8.03
N ILE A 123 -3.59 14.81 -7.99
CA ILE A 123 -4.91 15.09 -7.40
C ILE A 123 -4.78 15.46 -5.91
N ALA A 124 -3.96 14.73 -5.15
CA ALA A 124 -3.72 14.98 -3.73
C ALA A 124 -3.05 16.34 -3.48
N MET A 125 -2.08 16.72 -4.32
CA MET A 125 -1.46 18.04 -4.23
C MET A 125 -2.45 19.15 -4.59
N PHE A 126 -3.24 18.96 -5.67
CA PHE A 126 -4.26 19.93 -6.07
C PHE A 126 -5.34 20.11 -5.01
N SER A 127 -5.78 19.04 -4.35
CA SER A 127 -6.75 19.14 -3.25
C SER A 127 -6.17 19.81 -2.01
N PHE A 128 -4.87 19.66 -1.78
CA PHE A 128 -4.19 20.30 -0.65
C PHE A 128 -4.08 21.81 -0.84
N PHE A 129 -3.67 22.27 -2.03
CA PHE A 129 -3.51 23.70 -2.31
C PHE A 129 -4.84 24.41 -2.67
N ASN A 130 -5.90 23.68 -3.02
CA ASN A 130 -7.17 24.27 -3.44
C ASN A 130 -8.35 23.76 -2.58
N PRO A 131 -8.87 24.58 -1.65
CA PRO A 131 -10.01 24.21 -0.80
C PRO A 131 -11.28 23.84 -1.57
N LEU A 132 -11.55 24.45 -2.73
CA LEU A 132 -12.72 24.12 -3.55
C LEU A 132 -12.61 22.71 -4.13
N VAL A 133 -11.41 22.33 -4.60
CA VAL A 133 -11.15 20.96 -5.06
C VAL A 133 -11.29 19.96 -3.92
N LYS A 134 -10.79 20.31 -2.73
CA LYS A 134 -10.94 19.48 -1.51
C LYS A 134 -12.41 19.25 -1.16
N GLN A 135 -13.21 20.31 -1.11
CA GLN A 135 -14.65 20.22 -0.84
C GLN A 135 -15.40 19.44 -1.91
N TYR A 136 -15.03 19.63 -3.19
CA TYR A 136 -15.61 18.86 -4.28
C TYR A 136 -15.34 17.36 -4.11
N ILE A 137 -14.09 16.96 -3.84
CA ILE A 137 -13.72 15.56 -3.60
C ILE A 137 -14.49 14.99 -2.40
N LEU A 138 -14.57 15.75 -1.30
CA LEU A 138 -15.32 15.37 -0.09
C LEU A 138 -16.83 15.21 -0.33
N SER A 139 -17.41 15.95 -1.27
CA SER A 139 -18.84 15.82 -1.58
C SER A 139 -19.16 14.57 -2.41
N ILE A 140 -18.16 13.97 -3.07
CA ILE A 140 -18.34 12.83 -3.97
C ILE A 140 -17.90 11.52 -3.34
N ILE A 141 -16.93 11.55 -2.43
CA ILE A 141 -16.26 10.35 -1.92
C ILE A 141 -16.48 10.21 -0.42
N VAL A 142 -16.73 8.97 0.00
CA VAL A 142 -16.67 8.59 1.40
C VAL A 142 -15.21 8.44 1.81
N VAL A 143 -14.73 9.38 2.63
CA VAL A 143 -13.37 9.31 3.21
C VAL A 143 -13.38 8.31 4.37
N GLY A 144 -12.51 7.30 4.30
CA GLY A 144 -12.26 6.38 5.41
C GLY A 144 -11.20 6.92 6.37
N GLY A 145 -11.32 6.68 7.66
CA GLY A 145 -10.33 7.07 8.69
C GLY A 145 -10.98 7.45 10.03
N ASN A 146 -10.23 7.31 11.13
CA ASN A 146 -10.75 7.50 12.48
C ASN A 146 -10.76 8.97 12.96
N GLU A 147 -10.16 9.89 12.21
CA GLU A 147 -9.91 11.27 12.65
C GLU A 147 -10.53 12.28 11.68
N MET A 148 -11.84 12.53 11.82
CA MET A 148 -12.53 13.56 11.02
C MET A 148 -11.97 14.97 11.25
N GLU A 149 -11.41 15.24 12.44
CA GLU A 149 -10.81 16.54 12.80
C GLU A 149 -9.47 16.79 12.08
N GLU A 150 -8.67 15.76 11.81
CA GLU A 150 -7.39 15.89 11.11
C GLU A 150 -7.52 15.95 9.56
N ILE A 151 -8.71 15.66 9.03
CA ILE A 151 -8.99 15.75 7.58
C ILE A 151 -8.75 17.17 7.06
N ILE A 152 -8.89 18.20 7.90
CA ILE A 152 -8.67 19.60 7.53
C ILE A 152 -7.20 19.84 7.14
N TYR A 153 -6.25 19.21 7.84
CA TYR A 153 -4.81 19.45 7.66
C TYR A 153 -4.15 18.49 6.68
N ARG A 154 -4.77 17.34 6.38
CA ARG A 154 -4.21 16.32 5.48
C ARG A 154 -4.71 16.49 4.03
N ALA A 155 -3.90 16.06 3.07
CA ALA A 155 -4.33 15.96 1.68
C ALA A 155 -5.38 14.86 1.49
N ILE A 156 -6.43 15.16 0.73
CA ILE A 156 -7.48 14.20 0.37
C ILE A 156 -7.31 13.83 -1.09
N SER A 157 -7.63 12.60 -1.46
CA SER A 157 -7.57 12.18 -2.87
C SER A 157 -8.71 11.22 -3.19
N PHE A 158 -8.82 10.75 -4.43
CA PHE A 158 -9.77 9.69 -4.78
C PHE A 158 -9.33 8.36 -4.16
N SER A 159 -9.48 8.18 -2.85
CA SER A 159 -9.11 6.94 -2.17
C SER A 159 -10.00 6.63 -0.98
N GLY A 160 -10.33 5.35 -0.82
CA GLY A 160 -10.91 4.80 0.41
C GLY A 160 -9.87 4.61 1.54
N ALA A 161 -8.58 4.76 1.23
CA ALA A 161 -7.50 4.77 2.20
C ALA A 161 -7.10 6.21 2.55
N SER A 162 -6.73 6.44 3.81
CA SER A 162 -6.25 7.72 4.31
C SER A 162 -4.93 7.58 5.07
N GLY A 163 -4.28 8.72 5.31
CA GLY A 163 -3.08 8.84 6.14
C GLY A 163 -1.98 7.84 5.75
N ALA A 164 -1.54 7.06 6.73
CA ALA A 164 -0.44 6.11 6.57
C ALA A 164 -0.69 5.08 5.45
N ALA A 165 -1.92 4.57 5.31
CA ALA A 165 -2.26 3.60 4.26
C ALA A 165 -2.05 4.17 2.86
N LEU A 166 -2.58 5.36 2.60
CA LEU A 166 -2.43 6.03 1.32
C LEU A 166 -0.96 6.36 1.03
N SER A 167 -0.19 6.77 2.04
CA SER A 167 1.25 7.02 1.87
C SER A 167 2.02 5.76 1.47
N VAL A 168 1.66 4.58 1.99
CA VAL A 168 2.29 3.30 1.60
C VAL A 168 1.94 2.91 0.16
N ILE A 169 0.75 3.28 -0.33
CA ILE A 169 0.40 3.12 -1.76
C ILE A 169 1.31 3.98 -2.63
N GLN A 170 1.54 5.24 -2.23
CA GLN A 170 2.46 6.14 -2.96
C GLN A 170 3.91 5.62 -2.92
N PHE A 171 4.34 5.03 -1.80
CA PHE A 171 5.62 4.32 -1.72
C PHE A 171 5.75 3.22 -2.79
N CYS A 172 4.72 2.41 -3.01
CA CYS A 172 4.74 1.41 -4.10
C CYS A 172 4.93 2.06 -5.48
N GLY A 173 4.41 3.29 -5.67
CA GLY A 173 4.65 4.12 -6.85
C GLY A 173 6.12 4.53 -7.01
N VAL A 174 6.70 5.15 -5.98
CA VAL A 174 8.13 5.50 -5.94
C VAL A 174 9.00 4.28 -6.21
N PHE A 175 8.74 3.19 -5.50
CA PHE A 175 9.45 1.93 -5.65
C PHE A 175 9.32 1.35 -7.07
N SER A 176 8.15 1.50 -7.71
CA SER A 176 7.95 1.11 -9.11
C SER A 176 8.86 1.88 -10.06
N GLY A 177 8.97 3.19 -9.88
CA GLY A 177 9.88 4.04 -10.64
C GLY A 177 11.35 3.66 -10.45
N LEU A 178 11.77 3.38 -9.22
CA LEU A 178 13.15 2.97 -8.92
C LEU A 178 13.49 1.61 -9.56
N ILE A 179 12.58 0.63 -9.51
CA ILE A 179 12.79 -0.65 -10.21
C ILE A 179 12.88 -0.43 -11.72
N LEU A 180 11.99 0.41 -12.28
CA LEU A 180 12.01 0.72 -13.71
C LEU A 180 13.37 1.26 -14.14
N LEU A 181 13.92 2.23 -13.42
CA LEU A 181 15.23 2.81 -13.70
C LEU A 181 16.38 1.80 -13.53
N LYS A 182 16.30 0.95 -12.50
CA LYS A 182 17.36 -0.04 -12.21
C LYS A 182 17.42 -1.18 -13.23
N SER A 183 16.26 -1.67 -13.66
CA SER A 183 16.14 -3.02 -14.24
C SER A 183 15.89 -3.02 -15.74
N PHE A 184 15.62 -1.86 -16.34
CA PHE A 184 15.26 -1.75 -17.75
C PHE A 184 16.01 -0.60 -18.43
N THR A 185 16.32 -0.78 -19.70
CA THR A 185 16.86 0.29 -20.55
C THR A 185 15.73 1.21 -21.01
N HIS A 186 16.03 2.50 -21.03
CA HIS A 186 15.08 3.56 -21.37
C HIS A 186 15.74 4.62 -22.23
N SER A 187 14.93 5.30 -23.05
CA SER A 187 15.35 6.54 -23.69
C SER A 187 15.49 7.66 -22.65
N ILE A 188 16.20 8.73 -22.99
CA ILE A 188 16.35 9.90 -22.12
C ILE A 188 14.97 10.49 -21.74
N LYS A 189 14.06 10.60 -22.70
CA LYS A 189 12.69 11.10 -22.48
C LYS A 189 11.92 10.23 -21.46
N SER A 190 11.99 8.91 -21.63
CA SER A 190 11.33 7.98 -20.70
C SER A 190 11.97 8.03 -19.31
N THR A 191 13.28 8.21 -19.22
CA THR A 191 14.01 8.33 -17.96
C THR A 191 13.56 9.58 -17.19
N VAL A 192 13.47 10.73 -17.88
CA VAL A 192 12.96 11.98 -17.31
C VAL A 192 11.52 11.81 -16.82
N LEU A 193 10.64 11.21 -17.63
CA LEU A 193 9.25 10.97 -17.23
C LEU A 193 9.12 10.08 -15.98
N ILE A 194 9.97 9.06 -15.86
CA ILE A 194 9.98 8.20 -14.66
C ILE A 194 10.42 9.01 -13.43
N TRP A 195 11.48 9.82 -13.54
CA TRP A 195 11.92 10.69 -12.45
C TRP A 195 10.86 11.71 -12.04
N VAL A 196 10.19 12.34 -13.00
CA VAL A 196 9.06 13.24 -12.74
C VAL A 196 7.96 12.50 -11.96
N GLY A 197 7.60 11.28 -12.39
CA GLY A 197 6.63 10.45 -11.68
C GLY A 197 7.05 10.13 -10.24
N ILE A 198 8.32 9.78 -10.02
CA ILE A 198 8.89 9.53 -8.69
C ILE A 198 8.82 10.79 -7.81
N VAL A 199 9.18 11.96 -8.35
CA VAL A 199 9.16 13.22 -7.61
C VAL A 199 7.74 13.58 -7.18
N PHE A 200 6.76 13.52 -8.08
CA PHE A 200 5.36 13.80 -7.73
C PHE A 200 4.84 12.82 -6.67
N THR A 201 5.14 11.53 -6.79
CA THR A 201 4.74 10.52 -5.79
C THR A 201 5.42 10.68 -4.46
N LEU A 202 6.70 11.07 -4.43
CA LEU A 202 7.41 11.37 -3.19
C LEU A 202 6.84 12.63 -2.52
N LEU A 203 6.63 13.71 -3.27
CA LEU A 203 6.08 14.96 -2.73
C LEU A 203 4.68 14.74 -2.14
N SER A 204 3.83 13.93 -2.77
CA SER A 204 2.51 13.64 -2.20
C SER A 204 2.58 12.88 -0.88
N THR A 205 3.59 12.02 -0.66
CA THR A 205 3.77 11.36 0.65
C THR A 205 4.04 12.33 1.79
N VAL A 206 4.72 13.46 1.52
CA VAL A 206 4.97 14.51 2.51
C VAL A 206 3.66 15.11 3.01
N ILE A 207 2.62 15.16 2.18
CA ILE A 207 1.35 15.79 2.52
C ILE A 207 0.31 14.76 3.04
N ILE A 208 0.50 13.49 2.71
CA ILE A 208 -0.43 12.41 3.02
C ILE A 208 -0.07 11.67 4.30
N GLY A 209 1.19 11.27 4.48
CA GLY A 209 1.57 10.40 5.61
C GLY A 209 3.03 9.99 5.68
N ARG A 210 3.52 9.88 6.92
CA ARG A 210 4.94 9.65 7.25
C ARG A 210 5.46 8.24 6.93
N THR A 211 4.64 7.20 7.11
CA THR A 211 5.08 5.80 6.92
C THR A 211 5.57 5.57 5.49
N GLY A 212 4.80 6.03 4.49
CA GLY A 212 5.18 5.93 3.08
C GLY A 212 6.39 6.79 2.72
N LEU A 213 6.52 7.98 3.31
CA LEU A 213 7.68 8.84 3.12
C LEU A 213 8.96 8.15 3.57
N LEU A 214 9.00 7.62 4.80
CA LEU A 214 10.16 6.90 5.34
C LEU A 214 10.51 5.65 4.50
N CYS A 215 9.51 4.88 4.09
CA CYS A 215 9.71 3.73 3.20
C CYS A 215 10.30 4.14 1.84
N SER A 216 9.82 5.26 1.27
CA SER A 216 10.30 5.80 0.01
C SER A 216 11.73 6.29 0.10
N LEU A 217 12.07 7.05 1.14
CA LEU A 217 13.43 7.53 1.39
C LEU A 217 14.39 6.35 1.57
N LEU A 218 14.02 5.33 2.35
CA LEU A 218 14.82 4.12 2.51
C LEU A 218 15.08 3.41 1.17
N ALA A 219 14.04 3.26 0.33
CA ALA A 219 14.18 2.66 -0.99
C ALA A 219 15.07 3.48 -1.93
N ILE A 220 14.96 4.82 -1.89
CA ILE A 220 15.83 5.73 -2.66
C ILE A 220 17.28 5.58 -2.21
N VAL A 221 17.55 5.58 -0.91
CA VAL A 221 18.91 5.40 -0.35
C VAL A 221 19.51 4.08 -0.82
N ILE A 222 18.77 2.96 -0.69
CA ILE A 222 19.22 1.64 -1.16
C ILE A 222 19.45 1.65 -2.67
N PHE A 223 18.57 2.30 -3.45
CA PHE A 223 18.74 2.44 -4.90
C PHE A 223 20.03 3.18 -5.24
N LEU A 224 20.27 4.33 -4.62
CA LEU A 224 21.46 5.17 -4.84
C LEU A 224 22.75 4.40 -4.53
N PHE A 225 22.84 3.73 -3.37
CA PHE A 225 23.99 2.88 -3.03
C PHE A 225 24.18 1.72 -4.02
N SER A 226 23.10 1.20 -4.58
CA SER A 226 23.17 0.09 -5.54
C SER A 226 23.52 0.50 -6.97
N GLN A 227 23.45 1.79 -7.32
CA GLN A 227 23.63 2.30 -8.69
C GLN A 227 24.79 3.28 -8.84
N PHE A 228 25.07 4.06 -7.81
CA PHE A 228 26.10 5.10 -7.86
C PHE A 228 27.39 4.62 -7.23
N ASN A 229 28.50 4.90 -7.92
CA ASN A 229 29.81 4.88 -7.29
C ASN A 229 29.95 6.13 -6.40
N LEU A 230 30.93 6.11 -5.48
CA LEU A 230 31.15 7.20 -4.51
C LEU A 230 31.17 8.59 -5.16
N ARG A 231 31.78 8.71 -6.35
CA ARG A 231 31.85 9.96 -7.12
C ARG A 231 30.48 10.48 -7.57
N LYS A 232 29.61 9.63 -8.10
CA LYS A 232 28.24 10.02 -8.49
C LYS A 232 27.38 10.34 -7.28
N LEU A 233 27.61 9.66 -6.16
CA LEU A 233 26.95 9.94 -4.90
C LEU A 233 27.29 11.35 -4.40
N VAL A 234 28.58 11.74 -4.43
CA VAL A 234 29.02 13.11 -4.07
C VAL A 234 28.36 14.17 -4.96
N TRP A 235 28.27 13.95 -6.28
CA TRP A 235 27.58 14.88 -7.18
C TRP A 235 26.09 14.99 -6.87
N PHE A 236 25.43 13.86 -6.60
CA PHE A 236 24.02 13.84 -6.21
C PHE A 236 23.81 14.58 -4.88
N SER A 237 24.67 14.35 -3.88
CA SER A 237 24.67 15.09 -2.62
C SER A 237 24.82 16.60 -2.85
N GLY A 238 25.70 17.02 -3.76
CA GLY A 238 25.87 18.43 -4.13
C GLY A 238 24.59 19.04 -4.73
N ILE A 239 23.90 18.33 -5.62
CA ILE A 239 22.60 18.76 -6.17
C ILE A 239 21.56 18.84 -5.05
N LEU A 240 21.52 17.87 -4.15
CA LEU A 240 20.58 17.86 -3.03
C LEU A 240 20.81 19.05 -2.11
N VAL A 241 22.07 19.39 -1.81
CA VAL A 241 22.43 20.60 -1.06
C VAL A 241 21.92 21.86 -1.76
N LEU A 242 22.11 21.98 -3.07
CA LEU A 242 21.58 23.12 -3.84
C LEU A 242 20.05 23.22 -3.79
N VAL A 243 19.35 22.09 -3.88
CA VAL A 243 17.88 22.06 -3.76
C VAL A 243 17.45 22.47 -2.35
N THR A 244 18.17 22.06 -1.30
CA THR A 244 17.88 22.49 0.08
C THR A 244 18.16 23.97 0.33
N GLN A 245 18.91 24.67 -0.54
CA GLN A 245 19.06 26.12 -0.46
C GLN A 245 17.81 26.88 -0.93
N ILE A 246 16.90 26.21 -1.63
CA ILE A 246 15.61 26.81 -2.00
C ILE A 246 14.83 26.98 -0.69
N ASN A 247 14.43 28.22 -0.38
CA ASN A 247 13.65 28.53 0.81
C ASN A 247 12.21 28.00 0.65
N PHE A 248 12.07 26.69 0.81
CA PHE A 248 10.81 25.97 0.67
C PHE A 248 9.76 26.47 1.67
N LEU A 249 10.19 26.86 2.88
CA LEU A 249 9.30 27.41 3.90
C LEU A 249 8.69 28.74 3.46
N ALA A 250 9.49 29.68 2.97
CA ALA A 250 8.96 30.95 2.46
C ALA A 250 8.04 30.75 1.25
N ILE A 251 8.33 29.78 0.37
CA ILE A 251 7.44 29.44 -0.75
C ILE A 251 6.13 28.84 -0.20
N LEU A 252 6.22 27.90 0.74
CA LEU A 252 5.05 27.25 1.35
C LEU A 252 4.16 28.28 2.06
N GLU A 253 4.73 29.15 2.89
CA GLU A 253 4.03 30.27 3.55
C GLU A 253 3.29 31.12 2.51
N SER A 254 4.01 31.63 1.50
CA SER A 254 3.41 32.51 0.48
C SER A 254 2.25 31.87 -0.29
N GLN A 255 2.26 30.54 -0.46
CA GLN A 255 1.21 29.80 -1.19
C GLN A 255 0.06 29.37 -0.27
N THR A 256 0.26 29.35 1.04
CA THR A 256 -0.71 28.82 2.00
C THR A 256 -1.29 29.86 2.95
N GLU A 257 -0.75 31.08 2.98
CA GLU A 257 -1.29 32.24 3.74
C GLU A 257 -2.80 32.48 3.50
N SER A 258 -3.27 32.20 2.28
CA SER A 258 -4.68 32.37 1.89
C SER A 258 -5.59 31.18 2.24
N ILE A 259 -5.02 30.08 2.74
CA ILE A 259 -5.76 28.85 3.07
C ILE A 259 -6.15 28.91 4.54
N SER A 260 -7.44 29.18 4.80
CA SER A 260 -7.98 29.25 6.16
C SER A 260 -7.76 27.92 6.91
N GLY A 261 -7.11 28.00 8.06
CA GLY A 261 -6.82 26.85 8.91
C GLY A 261 -5.53 26.10 8.56
N PHE A 262 -4.76 26.48 7.54
CA PHE A 262 -3.42 25.93 7.36
C PHE A 262 -2.42 26.62 8.29
N ASN A 263 -1.61 25.84 9.01
CA ASN A 263 -0.54 26.34 9.87
C ASN A 263 0.79 25.71 9.41
N VAL A 264 1.70 26.55 8.93
CA VAL A 264 3.02 26.13 8.45
C VAL A 264 3.86 25.54 9.57
N ASP A 265 3.86 26.14 10.76
CA ASP A 265 4.61 25.64 11.92
C ASP A 265 4.15 24.23 12.30
N PHE A 266 2.82 24.01 12.35
CA PHE A 266 2.27 22.67 12.58
C PHE A 266 2.70 21.65 11.52
N PHE A 267 2.72 22.07 10.24
CA PHE A 267 3.16 21.20 9.14
C PHE A 267 4.66 20.87 9.20
N VAL A 268 5.49 21.84 9.58
CA VAL A 268 6.93 21.64 9.79
C VAL A 268 7.16 20.68 10.96
N ASP A 269 6.54 20.94 12.11
CA ASP A 269 6.62 20.07 13.29
C ASP A 269 6.21 18.64 12.95
N TRP A 270 5.14 18.48 12.17
CA TRP A 270 4.66 17.17 11.73
C TRP A 270 5.68 16.42 10.84
N ILE A 271 6.39 17.12 9.94
CA ILE A 271 7.48 16.53 9.13
C ILE A 271 8.69 16.21 10.02
N GLU A 272 9.10 17.13 10.89
CA GLU A 272 10.25 16.97 11.77
C GLU A 272 10.08 15.79 12.74
N GLU A 273 8.86 15.57 13.23
CA GLU A 273 8.54 14.42 14.07
C GLU A 273 8.79 13.09 13.32
N ALA A 274 8.77 13.06 11.98
CA ALA A 274 9.11 11.84 11.22
C ALA A 274 10.60 11.47 11.32
N PHE A 275 11.49 12.44 11.62
CA PHE A 275 12.94 12.26 11.68
C PHE A 275 13.51 12.37 13.10
N THR A 276 12.68 12.78 14.05
CA THR A 276 13.08 12.93 15.45
C THR A 276 13.12 11.55 16.12
N VAL A 277 14.30 11.12 16.56
CA VAL A 277 14.50 9.80 17.20
C VAL A 277 14.21 9.84 18.71
N LYS A 278 14.48 10.97 19.37
CA LYS A 278 14.31 11.15 20.81
C LYS A 278 12.95 11.79 21.09
N ASP A 279 12.20 11.27 22.07
CA ASP A 279 10.89 11.82 22.48
C ASP A 279 9.86 11.89 21.32
N ASN A 280 9.92 10.92 20.41
CA ASN A 280 9.01 10.82 19.27
C ASN A 280 7.59 10.46 19.74
N HIS A 281 6.63 11.37 19.55
CA HIS A 281 5.25 11.17 19.99
C HIS A 281 4.63 9.89 19.42
N THR A 282 4.81 9.63 18.12
CA THR A 282 4.30 8.40 17.49
C THR A 282 4.87 7.12 18.11
N ALA A 283 6.17 7.09 18.40
CA ALA A 283 6.80 5.92 19.02
C ALA A 283 6.35 5.74 20.48
N ASN A 284 6.25 6.84 21.23
CA ASN A 284 5.81 6.84 22.63
C ASN A 284 4.36 6.37 22.74
N VAL A 285 3.46 6.87 21.88
CA VAL A 285 2.06 6.45 21.83
C VAL A 285 1.95 4.95 21.57
N ILE A 286 2.72 4.38 20.63
CA ILE A 286 2.70 2.93 20.37
C ILE A 286 3.22 2.13 21.57
N GLN A 287 4.21 2.63 22.30
CA GLN A 287 4.74 1.97 23.49
C GLN A 287 3.77 2.00 24.68
N GLU A 288 2.99 3.07 24.79
CA GLU A 288 1.98 3.25 25.84
C GLU A 288 0.68 2.48 25.56
N MET A 289 0.45 2.05 24.32
CA MET A 289 -0.72 1.25 23.96
C MET A 289 -0.74 -0.10 24.70
N PRO A 290 -1.90 -0.52 25.24
CA PRO A 290 -2.01 -1.77 25.96
C PRO A 290 -1.71 -2.97 25.04
N ILE A 291 -1.10 -4.00 25.59
CA ILE A 291 -0.96 -5.31 24.94
C ILE A 291 -1.90 -6.28 25.66
N PRO A 292 -2.92 -6.85 24.96
CA PRO A 292 -3.86 -7.77 25.58
C PRO A 292 -3.15 -8.99 26.20
N PRO A 293 -3.40 -9.30 27.48
CA PRO A 293 -2.71 -10.39 28.16
C PRO A 293 -3.05 -11.75 27.55
N LEU A 294 -2.13 -12.71 27.69
CA LEU A 294 -2.37 -14.08 27.29
C LEU A 294 -3.41 -14.72 28.21
N SER A 295 -4.50 -15.17 27.61
CA SER A 295 -5.62 -15.87 28.24
C SER A 295 -6.15 -16.91 27.26
N ILE A 296 -7.00 -17.82 27.70
CA ILE A 296 -7.62 -18.82 26.80
C ILE A 296 -8.35 -18.11 25.64
N ARG A 297 -9.00 -16.96 25.92
CA ARG A 297 -9.69 -16.15 24.91
C ARG A 297 -8.72 -15.56 23.88
N THR A 298 -7.56 -15.07 24.29
CA THR A 298 -6.57 -14.51 23.34
C THR A 298 -5.66 -15.58 22.71
N ILE A 299 -5.61 -16.79 23.27
CA ILE A 299 -4.94 -17.94 22.63
C ILE A 299 -5.79 -18.45 21.47
N LEU A 300 -7.09 -18.62 21.69
CA LEU A 300 -8.04 -19.12 20.69
C LEU A 300 -8.60 -18.02 19.77
N GLY A 301 -8.51 -16.76 20.19
CA GLY A 301 -9.04 -15.58 19.49
C GLY A 301 -10.37 -15.12 20.07
N THR A 302 -10.50 -13.81 20.24
CA THR A 302 -11.74 -13.19 20.74
C THR A 302 -12.80 -13.05 19.65
N GLY A 303 -12.40 -13.06 18.37
CA GLY A 303 -13.24 -12.71 17.23
C GLY A 303 -13.45 -11.21 17.05
N GLU A 304 -13.01 -10.39 18.01
CA GLU A 304 -13.26 -8.95 18.02
C GLU A 304 -12.10 -8.18 17.38
N VAL A 305 -12.46 -7.24 16.51
CA VAL A 305 -11.54 -6.26 15.91
C VAL A 305 -11.99 -4.85 16.25
N PHE A 306 -13.31 -4.63 16.31
CA PHE A 306 -13.90 -3.33 16.62
C PHE A 306 -14.79 -3.43 17.85
N ASN A 307 -14.56 -2.55 18.82
CA ASN A 307 -15.42 -2.44 19.99
C ASN A 307 -16.53 -1.43 19.68
N THR A 308 -17.76 -1.91 19.56
CA THR A 308 -18.94 -1.09 19.22
C THR A 308 -19.32 -0.11 20.31
N GLU A 309 -19.02 -0.40 21.58
CA GLU A 309 -19.33 0.48 22.72
C GLU A 309 -18.40 1.68 22.79
N LYS A 310 -17.09 1.46 22.54
CA LYS A 310 -16.06 2.51 22.59
C LYS A 310 -15.78 3.14 21.23
N LEU A 311 -16.34 2.59 20.15
CA LEU A 311 -16.10 2.98 18.75
C LEU A 311 -14.60 3.01 18.35
N VAL A 312 -13.80 2.15 18.97
CA VAL A 312 -12.36 2.04 18.72
C VAL A 312 -11.96 0.59 18.46
N ASN A 313 -10.71 0.41 18.02
CA ASN A 313 -10.09 -0.91 17.91
C ASN A 313 -10.20 -1.68 19.23
N ALA A 314 -10.72 -2.91 19.17
CA ALA A 314 -11.03 -3.73 20.34
C ALA A 314 -9.79 -4.10 21.16
N SER A 315 -8.63 -4.23 20.53
CA SER A 315 -7.37 -4.52 21.21
C SER A 315 -6.78 -3.31 21.96
N GLY A 316 -7.23 -2.10 21.63
CA GLY A 316 -6.61 -0.85 22.10
C GLY A 316 -5.22 -0.59 21.53
N ASN A 317 -4.77 -1.33 20.51
CA ASN A 317 -3.42 -1.23 19.95
C ASN A 317 -3.43 -1.22 18.42
N ASP A 318 -2.84 -0.21 17.81
CA ASP A 318 -2.88 -0.03 16.36
C ASP A 318 -2.02 -1.04 15.58
N SER A 319 -1.09 -1.72 16.25
CA SER A 319 -0.24 -2.74 15.64
C SER A 319 -1.05 -3.83 14.93
N GLY A 320 -0.72 -4.10 13.67
CA GLY A 320 -1.38 -5.14 12.90
C GLY A 320 -1.23 -6.53 13.52
N TYR A 321 -0.04 -6.80 14.07
CA TYR A 321 0.23 -8.04 14.81
C TYR A 321 -0.68 -8.20 16.01
N ILE A 322 -0.84 -7.15 16.82
CA ILE A 322 -1.62 -7.21 18.05
C ILE A 322 -3.11 -7.31 17.74
N GLN A 323 -3.62 -6.56 16.76
CA GLN A 323 -5.02 -6.68 16.31
C GLN A 323 -5.32 -8.10 15.81
N THR A 324 -4.43 -8.68 15.00
CA THR A 324 -4.62 -10.01 14.43
C THR A 324 -4.53 -11.09 15.50
N TYR A 325 -3.58 -10.98 16.43
CA TYR A 325 -3.46 -11.87 17.59
C TYR A 325 -4.71 -11.80 18.48
N TYR A 326 -5.17 -10.60 18.82
CA TYR A 326 -6.34 -10.43 19.68
C TYR A 326 -7.57 -11.07 19.04
N SER A 327 -7.79 -10.79 17.76
CA SER A 327 -8.96 -11.27 17.02
C SER A 327 -8.92 -12.77 16.71
N LEU A 328 -7.89 -13.25 15.99
CA LEU A 328 -7.80 -14.65 15.53
C LEU A 328 -7.24 -15.60 16.59
N GLY A 329 -6.57 -15.07 17.60
CA GLY A 329 -5.82 -15.85 18.58
C GLY A 329 -4.36 -16.04 18.16
N ILE A 330 -3.48 -16.19 19.15
CA ILE A 330 -2.03 -16.26 18.90
C ILE A 330 -1.65 -17.40 17.96
N ILE A 331 -2.32 -18.55 18.07
CA ILE A 331 -2.01 -19.73 17.27
C ILE A 331 -2.34 -19.46 15.79
N MET A 332 -3.55 -18.98 15.52
CA MET A 332 -3.99 -18.68 14.16
C MET A 332 -3.23 -17.49 13.56
N ALA A 333 -2.89 -16.48 14.36
CA ALA A 333 -2.07 -15.35 13.92
C ALA A 333 -0.65 -15.81 13.52
N ILE A 334 0.00 -16.66 14.31
CA ILE A 334 1.31 -17.25 13.96
C ILE A 334 1.19 -18.06 12.66
N ILE A 335 0.17 -18.91 12.54
CA ILE A 335 -0.07 -19.69 11.32
C ILE A 335 -0.25 -18.75 10.12
N PHE A 336 -1.04 -17.69 10.24
CA PHE A 336 -1.25 -16.72 9.16
C PHE A 336 0.06 -16.06 8.73
N TYR A 337 0.77 -15.37 9.63
CA TYR A 337 1.96 -14.61 9.27
C TYR A 337 3.10 -15.53 8.78
N PHE A 338 3.30 -16.69 9.42
CA PHE A 338 4.35 -17.61 9.05
C PHE A 338 4.06 -18.31 7.70
N SER A 339 2.83 -18.79 7.50
CA SER A 339 2.44 -19.39 6.23
C SER A 339 2.49 -18.37 5.08
N TYR A 340 2.08 -17.13 5.34
CA TYR A 340 2.14 -16.06 4.34
C TYR A 340 3.58 -15.70 3.98
N PHE A 341 4.47 -15.58 4.97
CA PHE A 341 5.89 -15.35 4.74
C PHE A 341 6.52 -16.48 3.92
N ILE A 342 6.31 -17.74 4.32
CA ILE A 342 6.79 -18.91 3.58
C ILE A 342 6.25 -18.91 2.15
N PHE A 343 4.96 -18.63 1.97
CA PHE A 343 4.35 -18.57 0.65
C PHE A 343 5.05 -17.54 -0.24
N LEU A 344 5.23 -16.31 0.23
CA LEU A 344 5.91 -15.24 -0.51
C LEU A 344 7.34 -15.61 -0.89
N ILE A 345 8.13 -16.12 0.07
CA ILE A 345 9.51 -16.53 -0.18
C ILE A 345 9.58 -17.70 -1.16
N SER A 346 8.67 -18.68 -1.02
CA SER A 346 8.64 -19.88 -1.86
C SER A 346 8.31 -19.61 -3.33
N GLU A 347 7.51 -18.57 -3.60
CA GLU A 347 7.17 -18.15 -4.96
C GLU A 347 8.25 -17.24 -5.60
N THR A 348 9.13 -16.66 -4.78
CA THR A 348 10.19 -15.72 -5.18
C THR A 348 11.44 -16.42 -5.75
N LYS A 349 11.33 -17.60 -6.39
CA LYS A 349 12.51 -18.44 -6.77
C LYS A 349 13.54 -17.74 -7.68
N MET A 350 14.59 -17.21 -7.04
CA MET A 350 16.03 -17.13 -7.35
C MET A 350 16.47 -16.81 -8.81
N LYS A 351 16.56 -15.51 -9.10
CA LYS A 351 17.65 -14.78 -9.81
C LYS A 351 17.14 -13.34 -10.04
N ASN A 352 17.70 -12.34 -9.37
CA ASN A 352 17.32 -10.90 -9.37
C ASN A 352 16.13 -10.43 -8.50
N LEU A 353 15.93 -11.02 -7.30
CA LEU A 353 14.79 -10.70 -6.43
C LEU A 353 15.07 -9.93 -5.13
N TYR A 354 16.29 -9.41 -4.93
CA TYR A 354 16.63 -8.64 -3.72
C TYR A 354 15.68 -7.45 -3.47
N SER A 355 15.24 -6.76 -4.53
CA SER A 355 14.27 -5.67 -4.41
C SER A 355 12.90 -6.16 -3.93
N ILE A 356 12.44 -7.32 -4.41
CA ILE A 356 11.15 -7.89 -3.98
C ILE A 356 11.23 -8.43 -2.55
N LEU A 357 12.33 -9.10 -2.20
CA LEU A 357 12.61 -9.52 -0.83
C LEU A 357 12.64 -8.33 0.14
N PHE A 358 13.30 -7.22 -0.25
CA PHE A 358 13.30 -5.99 0.54
C PHE A 358 11.88 -5.52 0.85
N VAL A 359 10.99 -5.45 -0.13
CA VAL A 359 9.61 -5.01 0.10
C VAL A 359 8.79 -6.03 0.89
N ILE A 360 9.06 -7.34 0.73
CA ILE A 360 8.47 -8.37 1.60
C ILE A 360 8.86 -8.10 3.05
N PHE A 361 10.16 -7.96 3.36
CA PHE A 361 10.59 -7.69 4.74
C PHE A 361 10.03 -6.37 5.27
N LEU A 362 10.04 -5.32 4.45
CA LEU A 362 9.49 -4.02 4.83
C LEU A 362 8.01 -4.11 5.18
N MET A 363 7.21 -4.88 4.42
CA MET A 363 5.79 -5.11 4.72
C MET A 363 5.58 -5.70 6.12
N PHE A 364 6.39 -6.67 6.53
CA PHE A 364 6.31 -7.25 7.88
C PHE A 364 6.82 -6.27 8.94
N ILE A 365 7.81 -5.43 8.64
CA ILE A 365 8.27 -4.39 9.58
C ILE A 365 7.18 -3.34 9.83
N ILE A 366 6.53 -2.83 8.78
CA ILE A 366 5.50 -1.79 8.97
C ILE A 366 4.23 -2.33 9.61
N GLU A 367 4.00 -3.65 9.57
CA GLU A 367 2.89 -4.32 10.26
C GLU A 367 2.92 -4.11 11.78
N PHE A 368 4.10 -3.82 12.37
CA PHE A 368 4.22 -3.43 13.78
C PHE A 368 3.46 -2.15 14.10
N LYS A 369 3.28 -1.25 13.13
CA LYS A 369 2.60 0.03 13.31
C LYS A 369 1.09 -0.07 13.07
N GLU A 370 0.69 -0.64 11.94
CA GLU A 370 -0.70 -0.75 11.50
C GLU A 370 -0.91 -2.05 10.71
N PRO A 371 -2.14 -2.58 10.57
CA PRO A 371 -2.44 -3.82 9.84
C PRO A 371 -2.33 -3.65 8.31
N PHE A 372 -1.17 -3.25 7.79
CA PHE A 372 -0.94 -2.99 6.36
C PHE A 372 -1.13 -4.23 5.48
N ILE A 373 -0.89 -5.44 6.02
CA ILE A 373 -1.19 -6.70 5.31
C ILE A 373 -2.70 -6.82 5.07
N PHE A 374 -3.54 -6.52 6.06
CA PHE A 374 -5.00 -6.53 5.90
C PHE A 374 -5.57 -5.30 5.19
N LYS A 375 -4.76 -4.27 4.92
CA LYS A 375 -5.07 -3.17 3.97
C LYS A 375 -4.81 -3.53 2.50
N TYR A 376 -4.41 -4.78 2.22
CA TYR A 376 -4.38 -5.48 0.93
C TYR A 376 -3.54 -4.89 -0.23
N ILE A 377 -3.24 -3.60 -0.30
CA ILE A 377 -2.56 -3.00 -1.45
C ILE A 377 -1.09 -3.39 -1.57
N LEU A 378 -0.35 -3.38 -0.46
CA LEU A 378 1.06 -3.76 -0.45
C LEU A 378 1.23 -5.27 -0.76
N PRO A 379 0.47 -6.19 -0.12
CA PRO A 379 0.35 -7.57 -0.56
C PRO A 379 0.02 -7.75 -2.06
N PHE A 380 -0.99 -7.03 -2.56
CA PHE A 380 -1.40 -7.05 -3.96
C PHE A 380 -0.25 -6.68 -4.90
N PHE A 381 0.48 -5.60 -4.58
CA PHE A 381 1.61 -5.12 -5.36
C PHE A 381 2.74 -6.16 -5.41
N ILE A 382 3.16 -6.69 -4.25
CA ILE A 382 4.21 -7.69 -4.13
C ILE A 382 3.86 -8.96 -4.91
N LEU A 383 2.67 -9.52 -4.69
CA LEU A 383 2.28 -10.77 -5.34
C LEU A 383 2.11 -10.61 -6.86
N THR A 384 1.64 -9.46 -7.33
CA THR A 384 1.56 -9.20 -8.78
C THR A 384 2.94 -9.21 -9.41
N LEU A 385 3.93 -8.58 -8.76
CA LEU A 385 5.32 -8.60 -9.22
C LEU A 385 5.94 -9.99 -9.20
N ILE A 386 5.69 -10.78 -8.15
CA ILE A 386 6.17 -12.18 -8.05
C ILE A 386 5.62 -13.01 -9.23
N PHE A 387 4.31 -12.96 -9.47
CA PHE A 387 3.68 -13.73 -10.55
C PHE A 387 4.17 -13.30 -11.93
N LEU A 388 4.35 -11.99 -12.17
CA LEU A 388 4.90 -11.49 -13.43
C LEU A 388 6.37 -11.88 -13.65
N SER A 389 7.17 -11.90 -12.59
CA SER A 389 8.57 -12.31 -12.65
C SER A 389 8.69 -13.79 -12.99
N ARG A 390 7.82 -14.64 -12.42
CA ARG A 390 7.76 -16.07 -12.73
C ARG A 390 7.33 -16.35 -14.16
N LYS A 391 6.32 -15.63 -14.67
CA LYS A 391 5.83 -15.78 -16.05
C LYS A 391 6.96 -15.62 -17.08
N LYS A 392 7.90 -14.70 -16.84
CA LYS A 392 9.08 -14.50 -17.70
C LYS A 392 9.97 -15.75 -17.76
N ASN A 393 10.19 -16.40 -16.62
CA ASN A 393 11.05 -17.58 -16.52
C ASN A 393 10.43 -18.82 -17.19
N GLU A 394 9.11 -19.01 -17.05
CA GLU A 394 8.39 -20.13 -17.70
C GLU A 394 8.40 -20.01 -19.23
N VAL A 395 8.35 -18.79 -19.78
CA VAL A 395 8.47 -18.56 -21.24
C VAL A 395 9.88 -18.88 -21.73
N ILE A 396 10.92 -18.51 -20.97
CA ILE A 396 12.31 -18.80 -21.34
C ILE A 396 12.55 -20.32 -21.35
N GLN A 397 12.07 -21.05 -20.35
CA GLN A 397 12.25 -22.51 -20.25
C GLN A 397 11.50 -23.33 -21.31
N ARG A 398 10.50 -22.77 -21.99
CA ARG A 398 9.77 -23.45 -23.08
C ARG A 398 10.39 -23.24 -24.46
N ASN A 399 11.31 -22.28 -24.58
CA ASN A 399 11.98 -21.94 -25.83
C ASN A 399 13.38 -22.58 -25.96
N PHE A 400 13.75 -23.39 -24.97
CA PHE A 400 14.88 -24.33 -24.97
C PHE A 400 14.31 -25.72 -24.76
#